data_AF-A0A2Z5FY15-F1
#
_entry.id   AF-A0A2Z5FY15-F1
#
_cell.length_a   1.000
_cell.length_b   1.000
_cell.length_c   1.000
_cell.angle_alpha   90.00
_cell.angle_beta   90.00
_cell.angle_gamma   90.00
#
_symmetry.space_group_name_H-M   'P 1'
#
loop_
_entity.id
_entity.type
_entity.pdbx_description
1 polymer ?
#
loop_
_entity_poly.entity_id
_entity_poly.type
_entity_poly.pdbx_seq_one_letter_code
_entity_poly.pdbx_strand_id
1 'polypeptide(L)'
;MLRTIEDILHLEPMGLNDGLQSPMTDVFTHDSKPWAYRPIVPAVLRSTLLPLPPATPANTLAETARIRAFERPPHDAASWVQRLQGLDFSRSDRADTTRFNRILWAGLKGEDVPYPRSRSGRNLRAHRKQLLKRVSTPLP
;
A
#
# COMPACT_ATOMS: atom_id res chain seq x y z
N MET A 1 -6.02 3.73 26.35
CA MET A 1 -4.81 4.09 25.58
C MET A 1 -3.89 5.00 26.38
N LEU A 2 -4.35 6.16 26.86
CA LEU A 2 -3.54 7.07 27.71
C LEU A 2 -2.98 6.37 28.95
N ARG A 3 -3.83 5.64 29.70
CA ARG A 3 -3.39 4.80 30.82
C ARG A 3 -2.22 3.85 30.50
N THR A 4 -2.29 3.19 29.34
CA THR A 4 -1.21 2.29 28.89
C THR A 4 0.09 3.06 28.64
N ILE A 5 0.03 4.27 28.09
CA ILE A 5 1.20 5.12 27.84
C ILE A 5 1.81 5.57 29.16
N GLU A 6 0.98 5.98 30.12
CA GLU A 6 1.40 6.35 31.48
C GLU A 6 2.13 5.19 32.15
N ASP A 7 1.57 3.97 32.09
CA ASP A 7 2.17 2.77 32.69
C ASP A 7 3.50 2.39 31.99
N ILE A 8 3.60 2.53 30.66
CA ILE A 8 4.84 2.25 29.91
C ILE A 8 5.93 3.28 30.21
N LEU A 9 5.57 4.56 30.34
CA LEU A 9 6.50 5.67 30.54
C LEU A 9 6.73 6.01 32.03
N HIS A 10 6.11 5.27 32.94
CA HIS A 10 6.14 5.51 34.39
C HIS A 10 5.67 6.92 34.79
N LEU A 11 4.58 7.39 34.18
CA LEU A 11 3.94 8.65 34.51
C LEU A 11 2.76 8.44 35.48
N GLU A 12 2.46 9.47 36.28
CA GLU A 12 1.23 9.50 37.07
C GLU A 12 0.00 9.70 36.18
N PRO A 13 -1.20 9.25 36.61
CA PRO A 13 -2.44 9.48 35.88
C PRO A 13 -2.70 10.96 35.70
N MET A 14 -2.95 11.40 34.47
CA MET A 14 -3.11 12.82 34.16
C MET A 14 -4.51 13.36 34.53
N GLY A 15 -5.46 12.50 34.92
CA GLY A 15 -6.76 12.90 35.44
C GLY A 15 -7.55 11.78 36.12
N LEU A 16 -8.84 12.02 36.34
CA LEU A 16 -9.74 11.00 36.90
C LEU A 16 -10.14 9.93 35.87
N ASN A 17 -10.20 10.32 34.59
CA ASN A 17 -10.71 9.47 33.52
C ASN A 17 -9.71 8.39 33.08
N ASP A 18 -8.40 8.67 33.13
CA ASP A 18 -7.34 7.70 32.85
C ASP A 18 -6.97 6.90 34.11
N GLY A 19 -6.99 7.53 35.29
CA GLY A 19 -6.74 6.87 36.58
C GLY A 19 -7.72 5.75 36.93
N LEU A 20 -8.96 5.79 36.41
CA LEU A 20 -9.99 4.75 36.61
C LEU A 20 -10.09 3.75 35.45
N GLN A 21 -9.36 3.95 34.35
CA GLN A 21 -9.36 3.01 33.24
C GLN A 21 -8.31 1.91 33.42
N SER A 22 -8.64 0.69 32.97
CA SER A 22 -7.66 -0.38 32.87
C SER A 22 -6.70 -0.12 31.68
N PRO A 23 -5.41 -0.42 31.82
CA PRO A 23 -4.49 -0.38 30.68
C PRO A 23 -4.82 -1.49 29.68
N MET A 24 -4.46 -1.26 28.42
CA MET A 24 -4.65 -2.24 27.33
C MET A 24 -3.55 -3.30 27.33
N THR A 25 -3.12 -3.82 28.48
CA THR A 25 -1.99 -4.75 28.59
C THR A 25 -2.17 -6.04 27.80
N ASP A 26 -3.42 -6.47 27.58
CA ASP A 26 -3.76 -7.71 26.88
C ASP A 26 -3.31 -7.76 25.41
N VAL A 27 -3.02 -6.62 24.79
CA VAL A 27 -2.47 -6.58 23.41
C VAL A 27 -0.96 -6.76 23.36
N PHE A 28 -0.28 -6.68 24.51
CA PHE A 28 1.16 -6.84 24.64
C PHE A 28 1.48 -8.23 25.20
N THR A 29 2.53 -8.84 24.68
CA THR A 29 3.08 -10.08 25.21
C THR A 29 4.59 -9.99 25.19
N HIS A 30 5.22 -10.44 26.27
CA HIS A 30 6.68 -10.57 26.34
C HIS A 30 7.17 -11.84 25.63
N ASP A 31 6.25 -12.75 25.29
CA ASP A 31 6.56 -13.96 24.56
C ASP A 31 6.68 -13.67 23.08
N SER A 32 7.87 -13.88 22.53
CA SER A 32 8.07 -13.87 21.08
C SER A 32 7.28 -15.03 20.46
N LYS A 33 6.21 -14.70 19.73
CA LYS A 33 5.49 -15.68 18.91
C LYS A 33 6.08 -15.61 17.50
N PRO A 34 6.96 -16.56 17.09
CA PRO A 34 7.50 -16.56 15.74
C PRO A 34 6.36 -16.75 14.76
N TRP A 35 6.16 -15.75 13.90
CA TRP A 35 5.19 -15.82 12.82
C TRP A 35 5.96 -15.96 11.51
N ALA A 36 5.63 -16.99 10.74
CA ALA A 36 6.21 -17.18 9.43
C ALA A 36 5.43 -16.31 8.42
N TYR A 37 6.09 -15.30 7.86
CA TYR A 37 5.58 -14.56 6.72
C TYR A 37 6.24 -15.05 5.44
N ARG A 38 5.43 -15.43 4.45
CA ARG A 38 5.91 -15.81 3.11
C ARG A 38 5.55 -14.70 2.13
N PRO A 39 6.50 -13.83 1.74
CA PRO A 39 6.22 -12.79 0.77
C PRO A 39 5.99 -13.41 -0.60
N ILE A 40 4.92 -12.97 -1.27
CA ILE A 40 4.74 -13.21 -2.70
C ILE A 40 5.40 -12.05 -3.44
N VAL A 41 6.33 -12.36 -4.33
CA VAL A 41 7.09 -11.38 -5.12
C VAL A 41 6.43 -11.22 -6.49
N PRO A 42 5.85 -10.05 -6.82
CA PRO A 42 5.36 -9.78 -8.16
C PRO A 42 6.48 -9.87 -9.21
N ALA A 43 6.16 -10.41 -10.39
CA ALA A 43 7.12 -10.60 -11.46
C ALA A 43 7.81 -9.29 -11.89
N VAL A 44 7.10 -8.17 -11.91
CA VAL A 44 7.65 -6.84 -12.24
C VAL A 44 8.82 -6.43 -11.34
N LEU A 45 8.81 -6.80 -10.05
CA LEU A 45 9.91 -6.45 -9.14
C LEU A 45 11.19 -7.21 -9.48
N ARG A 46 11.10 -8.37 -10.15
CA ARG A 46 12.27 -9.12 -10.60
C ARG A 46 12.98 -8.48 -11.80
N SER A 47 12.37 -7.47 -12.43
CA SER A 47 13.03 -6.63 -13.45
C SER A 47 13.90 -5.51 -12.86
N THR A 48 13.96 -5.41 -11.52
CA THR A 48 14.67 -4.35 -10.81
C THR A 48 15.96 -4.85 -10.17
N LEU A 49 16.76 -3.93 -9.62
CA LEU A 49 17.99 -4.22 -8.87
C LEU A 49 17.74 -4.58 -7.40
N LEU A 50 16.50 -4.89 -7.01
CA LEU A 50 16.17 -5.25 -5.64
C LEU A 50 16.83 -6.60 -5.27
N PRO A 51 17.38 -6.76 -4.06
CA PRO A 51 17.93 -8.02 -3.58
C PRO A 51 16.79 -9.00 -3.24
N LEU A 52 16.24 -9.64 -4.27
CA LEU A 52 15.09 -10.54 -4.14
C LEU A 52 15.53 -12.00 -4.01
N PRO A 53 14.80 -12.82 -3.23
CA PRO A 53 15.02 -14.26 -3.23
C PRO A 53 14.71 -14.86 -4.60
N PRO A 54 15.32 -16.01 -4.94
CA PRO A 54 15.06 -16.69 -6.20
C PRO A 54 13.59 -17.09 -6.34
N ALA A 55 13.16 -17.27 -7.59
CA ALA A 55 11.82 -17.68 -7.92
C ALA A 55 11.50 -19.09 -7.42
N THR A 56 10.42 -19.23 -6.66
CA THR A 56 9.87 -20.51 -6.23
C THR A 56 8.35 -20.53 -6.43
N PRO A 57 7.71 -21.70 -6.56
CA PRO A 57 6.25 -21.81 -6.56
C PRO A 57 5.58 -21.22 -5.31
N ALA A 58 6.31 -21.17 -4.19
CA ALA A 58 5.81 -20.65 -2.91
C ALA A 58 5.86 -19.12 -2.80
N ASN A 59 6.65 -18.43 -3.63
CA ASN A 59 6.84 -16.97 -3.58
C ASN A 59 6.46 -16.26 -4.88
N THR A 60 5.77 -16.95 -5.80
CA THR A 60 5.39 -16.42 -7.12
C THR A 60 3.88 -16.56 -7.29
N LEU A 61 3.26 -15.58 -7.96
CA LEU A 61 1.83 -15.65 -8.28
C LEU A 61 1.57 -16.64 -9.42
N ALA A 62 0.36 -17.21 -9.47
CA ALA A 62 -0.07 -18.06 -10.59
C ALA A 62 -0.08 -17.27 -11.91
N GLU A 63 0.42 -17.88 -12.98
CA GLU A 63 0.56 -17.22 -14.28
C GLU A 63 -0.79 -17.10 -14.99
N THR A 64 -1.54 -16.06 -14.64
CA THR A 64 -2.82 -15.71 -15.29
C THR A 64 -2.61 -14.63 -16.34
N ALA A 65 -3.53 -14.51 -17.32
CA ALA A 65 -3.49 -13.43 -18.32
C ALA A 65 -3.44 -12.04 -17.66
N ARG A 66 -4.14 -11.86 -16.53
CA ARG A 66 -4.14 -10.61 -15.76
C ARG A 66 -2.77 -10.31 -15.16
N ILE A 67 -2.09 -11.30 -14.59
CA ILE A 67 -0.78 -11.11 -13.98
C ILE A 67 0.27 -10.81 -15.05
N ARG A 68 0.20 -11.52 -16.18
CA ARG A 68 1.06 -11.27 -17.36
C ARG A 68 0.98 -9.83 -17.86
N ALA A 69 -0.21 -9.23 -17.87
CA ALA A 69 -0.39 -7.84 -18.25
C ALA A 69 0.40 -6.83 -17.38
N PHE A 70 0.84 -7.23 -16.17
CA PHE A 70 1.61 -6.39 -15.25
C PHE A 70 3.02 -6.94 -14.97
N GLU A 71 3.55 -7.83 -15.82
CA GLU A 71 4.92 -8.36 -15.65
C GLU A 71 6.00 -7.34 -15.96
N ARG A 72 5.68 -6.33 -16.76
CA ARG A 72 6.61 -5.28 -17.17
C ARG A 72 6.14 -3.92 -16.66
N PRO A 73 7.08 -3.04 -16.26
CA PRO A 73 6.72 -1.68 -15.90
C PRO A 73 6.15 -0.96 -17.13
N PRO A 74 5.13 -0.10 -16.98
CA PRO A 74 4.52 0.62 -18.10
C PRO A 74 5.47 1.64 -18.74
N HIS A 75 6.43 2.15 -17.95
CA HIS A 75 7.45 3.11 -18.37
C HIS A 75 8.78 2.75 -17.74
N ASP A 76 9.87 3.10 -18.41
CA ASP A 76 11.22 2.94 -17.89
C ASP A 76 11.60 4.06 -16.92
N ALA A 77 12.76 3.91 -16.27
CA ALA A 77 13.25 4.89 -15.31
C ALA A 77 13.48 6.27 -15.95
N ALA A 78 13.97 6.32 -17.20
CA ALA A 78 14.25 7.57 -17.91
C ALA A 78 12.97 8.38 -18.14
N SER A 79 11.88 7.73 -18.56
CA SER A 79 10.57 8.38 -18.73
C SER A 79 10.06 8.97 -17.42
N TRP A 80 10.21 8.25 -16.30
CA TRP A 80 9.80 8.77 -14.99
C TRP A 80 10.62 9.96 -14.53
N VAL A 81 11.95 9.95 -14.76
CA VAL A 81 12.82 11.10 -14.45
C VAL A 81 12.36 12.33 -15.20
N GLN A 82 12.04 12.20 -16.50
CA GLN A 82 11.53 13.30 -17.30
C GLN A 82 10.17 13.80 -16.81
N ARG A 83 9.22 12.88 -16.56
CA ARG A 83 7.86 13.22 -16.11
C ARG A 83 7.83 13.91 -14.75
N LEU A 84 8.70 13.48 -13.83
CA LEU A 84 8.78 13.99 -12.46
C LEU A 84 9.71 15.20 -12.32
N GLN A 85 10.28 15.70 -13.43
CA GLN A 85 11.20 16.83 -13.42
C GLN A 85 10.58 18.07 -12.76
N GLY A 86 11.34 18.67 -11.84
CA GLY A 86 10.95 19.88 -11.12
C GLY A 86 10.04 19.65 -9.92
N LEU A 87 9.77 18.39 -9.54
CA LEU A 87 9.24 18.07 -8.20
C LEU A 87 10.40 18.02 -7.19
N ASP A 88 10.17 18.54 -5.99
CA ASP A 88 11.15 18.52 -4.91
C ASP A 88 10.95 17.27 -4.02
N PHE A 89 11.87 16.32 -4.13
CA PHE A 89 11.93 15.12 -3.28
C PHE A 89 13.03 15.19 -2.22
N SER A 90 13.61 16.37 -1.95
CA SER A 90 14.70 16.54 -0.98
C SER A 90 14.28 16.26 0.47
N ARG A 91 12.99 16.42 0.78
CA ARG A 91 12.39 16.17 2.08
C ARG A 91 10.96 15.65 1.95
N SER A 92 10.48 14.97 3.00
CA SER A 92 9.07 14.60 3.13
C SER A 92 8.18 15.83 2.90
N ASP A 93 7.06 15.62 2.21
CA ASP A 93 5.98 16.60 2.02
C ASP A 93 6.35 17.88 1.24
N ARG A 94 7.50 17.90 0.54
CA ARG A 94 7.87 19.02 -0.35
C ARG A 94 7.39 18.90 -1.79
N ALA A 95 7.14 17.68 -2.26
CA ALA A 95 6.65 17.48 -3.61
C ALA A 95 5.23 18.06 -3.73
N ASP A 96 4.97 18.79 -4.83
CA ASP A 96 3.60 19.19 -5.18
C ASP A 96 2.75 17.93 -5.39
N THR A 97 1.93 17.62 -4.39
CA THR A 97 1.12 16.40 -4.34
C THR A 97 0.08 16.38 -5.45
N THR A 98 -0.47 17.54 -5.83
CA THR A 98 -1.48 17.62 -6.89
C THR A 98 -0.86 17.30 -8.24
N ARG A 99 0.29 17.91 -8.53
CA ARG A 99 1.04 17.65 -9.76
C ARG A 99 1.56 16.21 -9.81
N PHE A 100 2.13 15.72 -8.71
CA PHE A 100 2.62 14.34 -8.58
C PHE A 100 1.51 13.31 -8.87
N ASN A 101 0.33 13.45 -8.25
CA ASN A 101 -0.77 12.52 -8.45
C ASN A 101 -1.29 12.50 -9.89
N ARG A 102 -1.27 13.65 -10.58
CA ARG A 102 -1.65 13.73 -12.01
C ARG A 102 -0.65 13.02 -12.90
N ILE A 103 0.65 13.24 -12.67
CA ILE A 103 1.72 12.55 -13.39
C ILE A 103 1.62 11.03 -13.19
N LEU A 104 1.43 10.61 -11.94
CA LEU A 104 1.29 9.19 -11.60
C LEU A 104 0.06 8.57 -12.26
N TRP A 105 -1.08 9.27 -12.26
CA TRP A 105 -2.29 8.80 -12.92
C TRP A 105 -2.07 8.60 -14.42
N ALA A 106 -1.56 9.62 -15.10
CA ALA A 106 -1.30 9.56 -16.55
C ALA A 106 -0.34 8.42 -16.90
N GLY A 107 0.75 8.25 -16.15
CA GLY A 107 1.73 7.19 -16.41
C GLY A 107 1.26 5.77 -16.04
N LEU A 108 0.25 5.61 -15.17
CA LEU A 108 -0.29 4.28 -14.83
C LEU A 108 -1.55 3.91 -15.60
N LYS A 109 -2.38 4.90 -15.95
CA LYS A 109 -3.67 4.69 -16.60
C LYS A 109 -3.63 4.96 -18.11
N GLY A 110 -2.63 5.70 -18.58
CA GLY A 110 -2.54 6.21 -19.94
C GLY A 110 -2.97 7.68 -20.00
N GLU A 111 -2.35 8.43 -20.91
CA GLU A 111 -2.63 9.86 -21.14
C GLU A 111 -4.09 10.12 -21.56
N ASP A 112 -4.71 9.14 -22.23
CA ASP A 112 -6.09 9.23 -22.73
C ASP A 112 -7.14 9.01 -21.63
N VAL A 113 -6.73 8.64 -20.42
CA VAL A 113 -7.65 8.38 -19.30
C VAL A 113 -7.74 9.61 -18.39
N PRO A 114 -8.88 10.32 -18.37
CA PRO A 114 -8.99 11.56 -17.62
C PRO A 114 -8.84 11.34 -16.11
N TYR A 115 -8.17 12.27 -15.44
CA TYR A 115 -8.02 12.25 -13.98
C TYR A 115 -9.39 12.35 -13.29
N PRO A 116 -9.72 11.47 -12.33
CA PRO A 116 -11.03 11.44 -11.69
C PRO A 116 -11.25 12.71 -10.88
N ARG A 117 -12.33 13.45 -11.18
CA ARG A 117 -12.70 14.68 -10.47
C ARG A 117 -13.74 14.46 -9.38
N SER A 118 -14.50 13.38 -9.48
CA SER A 118 -15.60 13.07 -8.57
C SER A 118 -15.47 11.65 -8.03
N ARG A 119 -15.81 11.47 -6.76
CA ARG A 119 -15.95 10.13 -6.18
C ARG A 119 -17.16 9.45 -6.83
N SER A 120 -17.06 8.15 -7.07
CA SER A 120 -18.15 7.39 -7.71
C SER A 120 -19.42 7.25 -6.85
N GLY A 121 -19.34 7.53 -5.54
CA GLY A 121 -20.47 7.38 -4.60
C GLY A 121 -20.94 5.94 -4.37
N ARG A 122 -20.34 4.95 -5.06
CA ARG A 122 -20.78 3.55 -5.00
C ARG A 122 -20.51 2.97 -3.61
N ASN A 123 -21.55 2.42 -2.98
CA ASN A 123 -21.41 1.65 -1.76
C ASN A 123 -20.89 0.24 -2.08
N LEU A 124 -19.57 0.02 -1.91
CA LEU A 124 -18.91 -1.26 -2.17
C LEU A 124 -18.98 -2.25 -1.00
N ARG A 125 -19.78 -1.95 0.04
CA ARG A 125 -19.94 -2.84 1.21
C ARG A 125 -20.92 -3.98 0.92
N ALA A 126 -21.99 -3.69 0.19
CA ALA A 126 -22.96 -4.70 -0.22
C ALA A 126 -22.45 -5.51 -1.42
N HIS A 127 -22.89 -6.76 -1.56
CA HIS A 127 -22.62 -7.59 -2.74
C HIS A 127 -21.13 -7.82 -3.06
N ARG A 128 -20.24 -7.76 -2.05
CA ARG A 128 -18.78 -7.91 -2.22
C ARG A 128 -18.37 -9.14 -3.04
N LYS A 129 -19.00 -10.30 -2.81
CA LYS A 129 -18.73 -11.54 -3.57
C LYS A 129 -19.00 -11.37 -5.08
N GLN A 130 -20.05 -10.63 -5.44
CA GLN A 130 -20.41 -10.37 -6.84
C GLN A 130 -19.50 -9.31 -7.47
N LEU A 131 -19.11 -8.28 -6.72
CA LEU A 131 -18.16 -7.27 -7.16
C LEU A 131 -16.78 -7.87 -7.46
N LEU A 132 -16.29 -8.76 -6.59
CA LEU A 132 -15.02 -9.44 -6.80
C LEU A 132 -15.03 -10.34 -8.04
N LYS A 133 -16.14 -11.04 -8.31
CA LYS A 133 -16.31 -11.82 -9.54
C LYS A 133 -16.24 -10.98 -10.81
N ARG A 134 -16.72 -9.73 -10.80
CA ARG A 134 -16.66 -8.82 -11.96
C ARG A 134 -15.26 -8.27 -12.19
N VAL A 135 -14.51 -7.98 -11.13
CA VAL A 135 -13.13 -7.45 -11.24
C VAL A 135 -12.14 -8.52 -11.69
N SER A 136 -12.42 -9.80 -11.44
CA SER A 136 -11.60 -10.92 -11.92
C SER A 136 -11.73 -11.21 -13.42
N THR A 137 -12.73 -10.64 -14.10
CA THR A 137 -12.89 -10.76 -15.55
C THR A 137 -12.03 -9.68 -16.24
N PRO A 138 -11.23 -10.01 -17.28
CA PRO A 138 -10.47 -9.01 -18.02
C PRO A 138 -11.43 -7.97 -18.63
N LEU A 139 -11.05 -6.69 -18.62
CA LEU A 139 -11.71 -5.70 -19.46
C LEU A 139 -11.38 -6.04 -20.93
N PRO A 140 -12.35 -5.91 -21.86
CA PRO A 140 -12.12 -6.11 -23.29
C PRO A 140 -11.06 -5.15 -23.83
#